data_AF-A0A921CJP6-F1
#
_entry.id   AF-A0A921CJP6-F1
#
_cell.length_a   1.000
_cell.length_b   1.000
_cell.length_c   1.000
_cell.angle_alpha   90.00
_cell.angle_beta   90.00
_cell.angle_gamma   90.00
#
_symmetry.space_group_name_H-M   'P 1'
#
loop_
_entity.id
_entity.type
_entity.pdbx_description
1 polymer ?
#
loop_
_entity_poly.entity_id
_entity_poly.type
_entity_poly.pdbx_seq_one_letter_code
_entity_poly.pdbx_strand_id
1 'polypeptide(L)'
;MLKHTKPLADTLTIARAILGLCIAGLGLSQGRSVLPTVVTAVIIAWLSDLLDGPLARRDEAWHTTWVGEHDAEADLAVSLGIAVYLVLSGYVPAWVGGGLVLAILLFWCLHSHQLAWPFYALPYVILLWAAFQEAPAFGWLAVAYLGMTLVLRWRRLMNEFLPQFFGAVGSLRGVRNDHVSDASVERGV
;
A
#
# COMPACT_ATOMS: atom_id res chain seq x y z
N MET A 1 31.40 -4.02 -0.62
CA MET A 1 30.77 -3.37 0.55
C MET A 1 30.39 -1.94 0.18
N LEU A 2 29.19 -1.72 -0.36
CA LEU A 2 28.71 -0.37 -0.70
C LEU A 2 27.94 0.19 0.50
N LYS A 3 28.57 1.09 1.25
CA LYS A 3 28.06 1.70 2.49
C LYS A 3 26.91 2.72 2.29
N HIS A 4 26.24 2.73 1.14
CA HIS A 4 25.34 3.82 0.71
C HIS A 4 23.86 3.44 0.53
N THR A 5 23.47 2.18 0.77
CA THR A 5 22.09 1.71 0.54
C THR A 5 21.09 2.23 1.57
N LYS A 6 21.53 2.37 2.83
CA LYS A 6 20.69 2.84 3.96
C LYS A 6 20.20 4.29 3.85
N PRO A 7 21.04 5.31 3.56
CA PRO A 7 20.56 6.69 3.46
C PRO A 7 19.61 6.92 2.27
N LEU A 8 19.70 6.10 1.22
CA LEU A 8 18.86 6.25 0.03
C LEU A 8 17.41 5.83 0.32
N ALA A 9 17.23 4.72 1.05
CA ALA A 9 15.92 4.24 1.45
C ALA A 9 15.24 5.18 2.47
N ASP A 10 15.98 5.66 3.48
CA ASP A 10 15.45 6.64 4.46
C ASP A 10 15.01 7.94 3.76
N THR A 11 15.78 8.37 2.75
CA THR A 11 15.44 9.55 1.94
C THR A 11 14.13 9.34 1.16
N LEU A 12 13.89 8.14 0.63
CA LEU A 12 12.68 7.83 -0.15
C LEU A 12 11.44 7.69 0.74
N THR A 13 11.57 7.16 1.96
CA THR A 13 10.52 7.16 2.98
C THR A 13 10.14 8.59 3.39
N ILE A 14 11.13 9.43 3.70
CA ILE A 14 10.90 10.85 4.04
C ILE A 14 10.28 11.60 2.85
N ALA A 15 10.77 11.35 1.64
CA ALA A 15 10.22 11.95 0.42
C ALA A 15 8.73 11.60 0.25
N ARG A 16 8.32 10.36 0.53
CA ARG A 16 6.91 9.95 0.48
C ARG A 16 6.07 10.62 1.56
N ALA A 17 6.58 10.77 2.78
CA ALA A 17 5.88 11.51 3.83
C ALA A 17 5.67 12.99 3.44
N ILE A 18 6.70 13.63 2.90
CA ILE A 18 6.61 15.00 2.35
C ILE A 18 5.61 15.04 1.20
N LEU A 19 5.63 14.05 0.31
CA LEU A 19 4.74 13.97 -0.84
C LEU A 19 3.27 13.85 -0.41
N GLY A 20 2.97 13.07 0.63
CA GLY A 20 1.64 13.01 1.24
C GLY A 20 1.17 14.37 1.76
N LEU A 21 2.04 15.11 2.46
CA LEU A 21 1.74 16.48 2.92
C LEU A 21 1.53 17.45 1.75
N CYS A 22 2.34 17.35 0.70
CA CYS A 22 2.17 18.15 -0.51
C CYS A 22 0.83 17.86 -1.20
N ILE A 23 0.43 16.59 -1.33
CA ILE A 23 -0.88 16.21 -1.88
C ILE A 23 -2.02 16.83 -1.06
N ALA A 24 -1.96 16.74 0.27
CA ALA A 24 -2.96 17.37 1.13
C ALA A 24 -3.02 18.88 0.92
N GLY A 25 -1.87 19.56 0.87
CA GLY A 25 -1.76 21.00 0.65
C GLY A 25 -2.27 21.46 -0.73
N LEU A 26 -2.13 20.62 -1.76
CA LEU A 26 -2.72 20.87 -3.08
C LEU A 26 -4.25 20.91 -3.02
N GLY A 27 -4.87 20.08 -2.17
CA GLY A 27 -6.31 20.09 -1.95
C GLY A 27 -6.79 21.41 -1.33
N LEU A 28 -6.02 21.97 -0.40
CA LEU A 28 -6.33 23.26 0.23
C LEU A 28 -6.16 24.45 -0.72
N SER A 29 -5.10 24.44 -1.52
CA SER A 29 -4.71 25.60 -2.34
C SER A 29 -5.40 25.66 -3.71
N GLN A 30 -5.58 24.51 -4.37
CA GLN A 30 -6.00 24.44 -5.77
C GLN A 30 -7.17 23.47 -6.01
N GLY A 31 -7.50 22.62 -5.03
CA GLY A 31 -8.68 21.75 -5.06
C GLY A 31 -8.70 20.76 -6.23
N ARG A 32 -9.85 20.66 -6.92
CA ARG A 32 -10.04 19.68 -8.00
C ARG A 32 -9.17 19.92 -9.23
N SER A 33 -8.82 21.17 -9.52
CA SER A 33 -8.09 21.55 -10.73
C SER A 33 -6.72 20.88 -10.88
N VAL A 34 -6.12 20.46 -9.76
CA VAL A 34 -4.81 19.81 -9.70
C VAL A 34 -4.88 18.28 -9.62
N LEU A 35 -6.03 17.67 -9.89
CA LEU A 35 -6.18 16.21 -9.92
C LEU A 35 -5.11 15.51 -10.79
N PRO A 36 -4.78 15.97 -12.01
CA PRO A 36 -3.70 15.38 -12.81
C PRO A 36 -2.35 15.38 -12.11
N THR A 37 -2.03 16.48 -11.42
CA THR A 37 -0.79 16.64 -10.66
C THR A 37 -0.75 15.68 -9.47
N VAL A 38 -1.86 15.53 -8.75
CA VAL A 38 -1.97 14.59 -7.63
C VAL A 38 -1.80 13.14 -8.10
N VAL A 39 -2.47 12.75 -9.19
CA VAL A 39 -2.31 11.40 -9.77
C VAL A 39 -0.86 11.15 -10.20
N THR A 40 -0.23 12.15 -10.82
CA THR A 40 1.19 12.06 -11.22
C THR A 40 2.10 11.90 -10.01
N ALA A 41 1.87 12.66 -8.94
CA ALA A 41 2.63 12.55 -7.70
C ALA A 41 2.48 11.15 -7.05
N VAL A 42 1.28 10.57 -7.11
CA VAL A 42 1.03 9.19 -6.66
C VAL A 42 1.79 8.17 -7.51
N ILE A 43 1.79 8.31 -8.83
CA ILE A 43 2.56 7.43 -9.72
C ILE A 43 4.06 7.54 -9.43
N ILE A 44 4.57 8.75 -9.15
CA ILE A 44 5.97 8.95 -8.74
C ILE A 44 6.26 8.24 -7.41
N ALA A 45 5.37 8.36 -6.42
CA ALA A 45 5.51 7.66 -5.14
C ALA A 45 5.52 6.13 -5.32
N TRP A 46 4.65 5.59 -6.16
CA TRP A 46 4.68 4.17 -6.48
C TRP A 46 5.97 3.79 -7.22
N LEU A 47 6.43 4.60 -8.16
CA LEU A 47 7.68 4.34 -8.89
C LEU A 47 8.89 4.28 -7.95
N SER A 48 8.96 5.13 -6.92
CA SER A 48 10.00 5.03 -5.89
C SER A 48 9.99 3.69 -5.15
N ASP A 49 8.82 3.15 -4.78
CA ASP A 49 8.73 1.82 -4.14
C ASP A 49 9.26 0.70 -5.06
N LEU A 50 8.91 0.77 -6.35
CA LEU A 50 9.40 -0.21 -7.32
C LEU A 50 10.93 -0.24 -7.41
N LEU A 51 11.58 0.90 -7.24
CA LEU A 51 13.03 1.04 -7.29
C LEU A 51 13.71 0.67 -5.96
N ASP A 52 13.05 0.87 -4.82
CA ASP A 52 13.60 0.55 -3.50
C ASP A 52 13.79 -0.95 -3.27
N GLY A 53 12.80 -1.75 -3.68
CA GLY A 53 12.83 -3.20 -3.48
C GLY A 53 14.12 -3.87 -4.02
N PRO A 54 14.53 -3.62 -5.29
CA PRO A 54 15.77 -4.16 -5.85
C PRO A 54 17.06 -3.62 -5.21
N LEU A 55 17.08 -2.36 -4.74
CA LEU A 55 18.25 -1.78 -4.08
C LEU A 55 18.51 -2.39 -2.70
N ALA A 56 17.46 -2.59 -1.90
CA ALA A 56 17.57 -3.20 -0.57
C ALA A 56 18.06 -4.66 -0.61
N ARG A 57 17.86 -5.37 -1.72
CA ARG A 57 18.21 -6.79 -1.89
C ARG A 57 19.65 -7.06 -2.34
N ARG A 58 20.44 -6.02 -2.66
CA ARG A 58 21.86 -6.18 -2.99
C ARG A 58 22.78 -6.23 -1.75
N ASP A 59 22.23 -6.01 -0.56
CA ASP A 59 22.91 -6.28 0.71
C ASP A 59 22.48 -7.67 1.23
N GLU A 60 23.37 -8.66 1.14
CA GLU A 60 23.15 -10.09 1.49
C GLU A 60 23.00 -10.38 3.00
N ALA A 61 22.80 -9.37 3.85
CA ALA A 61 22.61 -9.58 5.27
C ALA A 61 21.12 -9.82 5.58
N TRP A 62 20.79 -11.06 5.94
CA TRP A 62 19.49 -11.54 6.41
C TRP A 62 19.04 -10.88 7.72
N HIS A 63 18.83 -9.58 7.68
CA HIS A 63 18.15 -8.83 8.73
C HIS A 63 16.99 -8.10 8.08
N THR A 64 15.81 -8.24 8.69
CA THR A 64 14.65 -7.38 8.52
C THR A 64 15.13 -5.94 8.33
N THR A 65 15.14 -5.48 7.08
CA THR A 65 15.58 -4.13 6.77
C THR A 65 14.53 -3.20 7.33
N TRP A 66 14.94 -2.18 8.09
CA TRP A 66 14.10 -1.08 8.59
C TRP A 66 13.12 -0.55 7.52
N VAL A 67 13.55 -0.59 6.25
CA VAL A 67 12.77 -0.33 5.04
C VAL A 67 11.47 -1.12 4.98
N GLY A 68 11.47 -2.44 5.17
CA GLY A 68 10.23 -3.23 5.13
C GLY A 68 9.29 -2.98 6.32
N GLU A 69 9.82 -2.43 7.41
CA GLU A 69 9.08 -2.10 8.63
C GLU A 69 8.44 -0.69 8.53
N HIS A 70 9.11 0.25 7.84
CA HIS A 70 8.64 1.64 7.65
C HIS A 70 8.02 1.91 6.27
N ASP A 71 8.04 0.95 5.33
CA ASP A 71 7.36 1.09 4.03
C ASP A 71 5.84 1.30 4.21
N ALA A 72 5.28 0.62 5.21
CA ALA A 72 3.88 0.78 5.61
C ALA A 72 3.57 2.21 6.11
N GLU A 73 4.53 2.88 6.74
CA GLU A 73 4.39 4.26 7.25
C GLU A 73 4.42 5.29 6.12
N ALA A 74 5.31 5.07 5.15
CA ALA A 74 5.40 5.92 3.97
C ALA A 74 4.12 5.83 3.11
N ASP A 75 3.61 4.62 2.90
CA ASP A 75 2.35 4.40 2.18
C ASP A 75 1.14 4.94 2.95
N LEU A 76 1.16 4.84 4.28
CA LEU A 76 0.18 5.48 5.16
C LEU A 76 0.16 7.00 4.96
N ALA A 77 1.33 7.64 4.91
CA ALA A 77 1.42 9.09 4.76
C ALA A 77 0.84 9.58 3.41
N VAL A 78 1.13 8.86 2.32
CA VAL A 78 0.56 9.16 1.00
C VAL A 78 -0.95 8.90 1.00
N SER A 79 -1.39 7.78 1.58
CA SER A 79 -2.82 7.45 1.74
C SER A 79 -3.60 8.53 2.50
N LEU A 80 -3.06 9.00 3.63
CA LEU A 80 -3.62 10.10 4.41
C LEU A 80 -3.64 11.40 3.59
N GLY A 81 -2.56 11.71 2.89
CA GLY A 81 -2.48 12.86 1.99
C GLY A 81 -3.59 12.86 0.95
N ILE A 82 -3.81 11.73 0.29
CA ILE A 82 -4.89 11.54 -0.68
C ILE A 82 -6.26 11.69 -0.02
N ALA A 83 -6.49 11.06 1.13
CA ALA A 83 -7.75 11.15 1.85
C ALA A 83 -8.11 12.62 2.17
N VAL A 84 -7.13 13.37 2.68
CA VAL A 84 -7.29 14.81 2.96
C VAL A 84 -7.52 15.60 1.67
N TYR A 85 -6.76 15.34 0.60
CA TYR A 85 -6.96 15.97 -0.71
C TYR A 85 -8.39 15.77 -1.23
N LEU A 86 -8.91 14.54 -1.16
CA LEU A 86 -10.25 14.19 -1.62
C LEU A 86 -11.34 14.94 -0.85
N VAL A 87 -11.15 15.16 0.44
CA VAL A 87 -12.06 15.96 1.27
C VAL A 87 -11.97 17.43 0.91
N LEU A 88 -10.76 18.01 0.92
CA LEU A 88 -10.55 19.44 0.71
C LEU A 88 -10.95 19.87 -0.72
N SER A 89 -10.79 18.98 -1.70
CA SER A 89 -11.23 19.20 -3.07
C SER A 89 -12.71 18.87 -3.30
N GLY A 90 -13.42 18.41 -2.27
CA GLY A 90 -14.85 18.12 -2.33
C GLY A 90 -15.23 16.89 -3.16
N TYR A 91 -14.31 15.96 -3.43
CA TYR A 91 -14.64 14.66 -4.05
C TYR A 91 -15.39 13.76 -3.08
N VAL A 92 -15.10 13.89 -1.78
CA VAL A 92 -15.71 13.10 -0.71
C VAL A 92 -16.31 14.07 0.31
N PRO A 93 -17.54 13.82 0.80
CA PRO A 93 -18.12 14.62 1.87
C PRO A 93 -17.22 14.62 3.12
N ALA A 94 -17.10 15.77 3.79
CA ALA A 94 -16.17 15.94 4.91
C ALA A 94 -16.36 14.91 6.04
N TRP A 95 -17.61 14.50 6.32
CA TRP A 95 -17.89 13.49 7.34
C TRP A 95 -17.39 12.08 6.93
N VAL A 96 -17.54 11.71 5.66
CA VAL A 96 -17.04 10.42 5.12
C VAL A 96 -15.52 10.41 5.17
N GLY A 97 -14.88 11.46 4.66
CA GLY A 97 -13.43 11.51 4.61
C GLY A 97 -12.80 11.71 5.98
N GLY A 98 -13.44 12.44 6.89
CA GLY A 98 -13.04 12.49 8.31
C GLY A 98 -13.11 11.11 8.97
N GLY A 99 -14.16 10.34 8.70
CA GLY A 99 -14.27 8.96 9.13
C GLY A 99 -13.18 8.06 8.54
N LEU A 100 -12.84 8.23 7.27
CA LEU A 100 -11.77 7.50 6.60
C LEU A 100 -10.40 7.81 7.19
N VAL A 101 -10.06 9.08 7.39
CA VAL A 101 -8.83 9.52 8.05
C VAL A 101 -8.74 8.95 9.46
N LEU A 102 -9.84 9.04 10.24
CA LEU A 102 -9.88 8.49 11.59
C LEU A 102 -9.68 6.97 11.59
N ALA A 103 -10.32 6.24 10.68
CA ALA A 103 -10.14 4.80 10.56
C ALA A 103 -8.68 4.44 10.22
N ILE A 104 -8.07 5.14 9.27
CA ILE A 104 -6.66 4.96 8.89
C ILE A 104 -5.75 5.15 10.11
N LEU A 105 -5.95 6.23 10.88
CA LEU A 105 -5.17 6.52 12.10
C LEU A 105 -5.43 5.51 13.23
N LEU A 106 -6.67 5.04 13.38
CA LEU A 106 -7.02 4.05 14.39
C LEU A 106 -6.35 2.71 14.09
N PHE A 107 -6.45 2.22 12.85
CA PHE A 107 -5.81 0.97 12.45
C PHE A 107 -4.29 1.04 12.49
N TRP A 108 -3.72 2.22 12.21
CA TRP A 108 -2.31 2.51 12.45
C TRP A 108 -1.93 2.34 13.93
N CYS A 109 -2.69 2.96 14.84
CA CYS A 109 -2.44 2.87 16.28
C CYS A 109 -2.57 1.43 16.83
N LEU A 110 -3.49 0.65 16.27
CA LEU A 110 -3.72 -0.74 16.67
C LEU A 110 -2.69 -1.74 16.11
N HIS A 111 -1.69 -1.30 15.32
CA HIS A 111 -0.62 -2.14 14.72
C HIS A 111 -1.13 -3.37 13.93
N SER A 112 -2.40 -3.36 13.54
CA SER A 112 -3.05 -4.48 12.88
C SER A 112 -2.92 -4.37 11.36
N HIS A 113 -1.68 -4.48 10.87
CA HIS A 113 -1.32 -4.23 9.46
C HIS A 113 -2.16 -5.02 8.44
N GLN A 114 -2.57 -6.26 8.76
CA GLN A 114 -3.36 -7.09 7.84
C GLN A 114 -4.80 -6.57 7.65
N LEU A 115 -5.41 -6.01 8.71
CA LEU A 115 -6.76 -5.45 8.64
C LEU A 115 -6.77 -4.00 8.13
N ALA A 116 -5.63 -3.30 8.23
CA ALA A 116 -5.52 -1.91 7.84
C ALA A 116 -5.40 -1.70 6.32
N TRP A 117 -4.89 -2.71 5.61
CA TRP A 117 -4.60 -2.66 4.18
C TRP A 117 -5.75 -2.17 3.29
N PRO A 118 -6.99 -2.68 3.44
CA PRO A 118 -8.13 -2.19 2.66
C PRO A 118 -8.43 -0.72 2.90
N PHE A 119 -8.27 -0.23 4.13
CA PHE A 119 -8.51 1.17 4.48
C PHE A 119 -7.44 2.10 3.90
N TYR A 120 -6.19 1.62 3.80
CA TYR A 120 -5.11 2.35 3.12
C TYR A 120 -5.32 2.40 1.61
N ALA A 121 -5.91 1.36 1.01
CA ALA A 121 -6.17 1.31 -0.42
C ALA A 121 -7.36 2.19 -0.87
N LEU A 122 -8.35 2.41 0.00
CA LEU A 122 -9.59 3.14 -0.33
C LEU A 122 -9.36 4.55 -0.91
N PRO A 123 -8.51 5.42 -0.30
CA PRO A 123 -8.18 6.73 -0.89
C PRO A 123 -7.67 6.62 -2.33
N TYR A 124 -6.82 5.65 -2.64
CA TYR A 124 -6.30 5.45 -4.00
C TYR A 124 -7.39 5.04 -4.98
N VAL A 125 -8.30 4.15 -4.56
CA VAL A 125 -9.43 3.73 -5.41
C VAL A 125 -10.32 4.91 -5.75
N ILE A 126 -10.67 5.74 -4.77
CA ILE A 126 -11.50 6.93 -4.98
C ILE A 126 -10.77 7.94 -5.87
N LEU A 127 -9.47 8.14 -5.66
CA LEU A 127 -8.64 9.03 -6.48
C LEU A 127 -8.60 8.56 -7.94
N LEU A 128 -8.38 7.26 -8.19
CA LEU A 128 -8.38 6.70 -9.54
C LEU A 128 -9.75 6.80 -10.20
N TRP A 129 -10.81 6.53 -9.44
CA TRP A 129 -12.18 6.75 -9.92
C TRP A 129 -12.39 8.20 -10.35
N ALA A 130 -12.00 9.18 -9.52
CA ALA A 130 -12.06 10.60 -9.87
C ALA A 130 -11.21 10.91 -11.11
N ALA A 131 -10.01 10.33 -11.21
CA ALA A 131 -9.12 10.49 -12.36
C ALA A 131 -9.76 9.99 -13.65
N PHE A 132 -10.47 8.86 -13.63
CA PHE A 132 -11.19 8.38 -14.82
C PHE A 132 -12.31 9.32 -15.28
N GLN A 133 -12.93 10.04 -14.35
CA GLN A 133 -14.04 10.95 -14.67
C GLN A 133 -13.56 12.32 -15.16
N GLU A 134 -12.54 12.89 -14.52
CA GLU A 134 -12.11 14.28 -14.78
C GLU A 134 -10.78 14.38 -15.56
N ALA A 135 -9.93 13.35 -15.51
CA ALA A 135 -8.59 13.35 -16.12
C ALA A 135 -8.20 11.96 -16.68
N PRO A 136 -8.99 11.37 -17.62
CA PRO A 136 -8.90 9.96 -17.96
C PRO A 136 -7.52 9.52 -18.48
N ALA A 137 -6.78 10.40 -19.15
CA ALA A 137 -5.41 10.13 -19.58
C ALA A 137 -4.49 9.76 -18.40
N PHE A 138 -4.63 10.45 -17.27
CA PHE A 138 -3.84 10.19 -16.05
C PHE A 138 -4.34 8.94 -15.30
N GLY A 139 -5.66 8.67 -15.33
CA GLY A 139 -6.22 7.42 -14.83
C GLY A 139 -5.66 6.20 -15.59
N TRP A 140 -5.63 6.26 -16.93
CA TRP A 140 -5.01 5.23 -17.76
C TRP A 140 -3.50 5.12 -17.56
N LEU A 141 -2.81 6.24 -17.36
CA LEU A 141 -1.37 6.22 -17.04
C LEU A 141 -1.11 5.47 -15.72
N ALA A 142 -1.93 5.69 -14.70
CA ALA A 142 -1.84 4.96 -13.44
C ALA A 142 -2.09 3.45 -13.62
N VAL A 143 -3.11 3.08 -14.41
CA VAL A 143 -3.37 1.65 -14.73
C VAL A 143 -2.24 1.03 -15.54
N ALA A 144 -1.68 1.75 -16.52
CA ALA A 144 -0.54 1.29 -17.28
C ALA A 144 0.67 1.04 -16.38
N TYR A 145 0.92 1.92 -15.41
CA TYR A 145 1.93 1.71 -14.38
C TYR A 145 1.65 0.45 -13.55
N LEU A 146 0.43 0.26 -13.04
CA LEU A 146 0.06 -0.93 -12.27
C LEU A 146 0.19 -2.23 -13.08
N GLY A 147 -0.17 -2.19 -14.37
CA GLY A 147 0.04 -3.32 -15.28
C GLY A 147 1.53 -3.61 -15.49
N MET A 148 2.34 -2.57 -15.69
CA MET A 148 3.79 -2.69 -15.83
C MET A 148 4.43 -3.30 -14.59
N THR A 149 4.08 -2.84 -13.39
CA THR A 149 4.62 -3.39 -12.13
C THR A 149 4.22 -4.84 -11.93
N LEU A 150 2.97 -5.20 -12.26
CA LEU A 150 2.50 -6.58 -12.21
C LEU A 150 3.30 -7.48 -13.16
N VAL A 151 3.54 -7.06 -14.40
CA VAL A 151 4.34 -7.81 -15.38
C VAL A 151 5.79 -7.95 -14.92
N LEU A 152 6.41 -6.88 -14.43
CA LEU A 152 7.79 -6.92 -13.94
C LEU A 152 7.95 -7.82 -12.71
N ARG A 153 6.97 -7.82 -11.81
CA ARG A 153 6.95 -8.67 -10.61
C ARG A 153 6.30 -10.04 -10.85
N TRP A 154 5.84 -10.35 -12.06
CA TRP A 154 5.07 -11.56 -12.38
C TRP A 154 5.80 -12.85 -12.02
N ARG A 155 7.09 -12.96 -12.41
CA ARG A 155 7.91 -14.14 -12.12
C ARG A 155 8.02 -14.39 -10.61
N ARG A 156 8.03 -13.33 -9.82
CA ARG A 156 8.09 -13.40 -8.37
C ARG A 156 6.74 -13.78 -7.76
N LEU A 157 5.67 -13.20 -8.27
CA LEU A 157 4.30 -13.53 -7.84
C LEU A 157 4.01 -15.02 -8.02
N MET A 158 4.42 -15.57 -9.18
CA MET A 158 4.27 -17.00 -9.47
C MET A 158 5.18 -17.90 -8.61
N ASN A 159 6.43 -17.49 -8.34
CA ASN A 159 7.42 -18.38 -7.74
C ASN A 159 7.55 -18.25 -6.21
N GLU A 160 7.18 -17.11 -5.62
CA GLU A 160 7.30 -16.87 -4.17
C GLU A 160 5.92 -16.77 -3.51
N PHE A 161 5.04 -15.91 -4.01
CA PHE A 161 3.77 -15.60 -3.34
C PHE A 161 2.72 -16.71 -3.49
N LEU A 162 2.50 -17.25 -4.69
CA LEU A 162 1.51 -18.30 -4.89
C LEU A 162 1.84 -19.59 -4.10
N PRO A 163 3.08 -20.11 -4.08
CA PRO A 163 3.41 -21.30 -3.30
C PRO A 163 3.21 -21.07 -1.79
N GLN A 164 3.58 -19.90 -1.27
CA GLN A 164 3.36 -19.55 0.14
C GLN A 164 1.88 -19.44 0.48
N PHE A 165 1.07 -18.82 -0.38
CA PHE A 165 -0.37 -18.71 -0.19
C PHE A 165 -1.04 -20.09 -0.18
N PHE A 166 -0.76 -20.94 -1.18
CA PHE A 166 -1.33 -22.28 -1.23
C PHE A 166 -0.81 -23.18 -0.09
N GLY A 167 0.44 -22.99 0.34
CA GLY A 167 0.99 -23.65 1.52
C GLY A 167 0.26 -23.24 2.81
N ALA A 168 0.00 -21.95 3.01
CA ALA A 168 -0.74 -21.43 4.17
C ALA A 168 -2.22 -21.86 4.16
N VAL A 169 -2.88 -21.89 2.99
CA VAL A 169 -4.25 -22.42 2.88
C VAL A 169 -4.26 -23.93 3.11
N GLY A 170 -3.23 -24.65 2.66
CA GLY A 170 -3.05 -26.08 2.88
C GLY A 170 -2.89 -26.44 4.36
N SER A 171 -2.08 -25.68 5.11
CA SER A 171 -1.87 -25.92 6.55
C SER A 171 -3.14 -25.66 7.37
N LEU A 172 -3.96 -24.66 7.01
CA LEU A 172 -5.27 -24.43 7.62
C LEU A 172 -6.26 -25.57 7.35
N ARG A 173 -6.14 -26.26 6.21
CA ARG A 173 -6.91 -27.47 5.89
C ARG A 173 -6.42 -28.70 6.66
N GLY A 174 -5.11 -28.80 6.89
CA GLY A 174 -4.48 -29.88 7.67
C GLY A 174 -4.88 -29.87 9.14
N VAL A 175 -4.79 -28.71 9.81
CA VAL A 175 -5.16 -28.54 11.22
C VAL A 175 -6.64 -28.88 11.49
N ARG A 176 -7.52 -28.70 10.49
CA ARG A 176 -8.93 -29.09 10.61
C ARG A 176 -9.15 -30.61 10.59
N ASN A 177 -8.27 -31.38 9.96
CA ASN A 177 -8.39 -32.85 9.92
C ASN A 177 -7.89 -33.51 11.20
N ASP A 178 -6.86 -32.94 11.84
CA ASP A 178 -6.29 -33.49 13.08
C ASP A 178 -7.28 -33.37 14.25
N HIS A 179 -8.02 -32.26 14.35
CA HIS A 179 -9.08 -32.09 15.36
C HIS A 179 -10.35 -32.92 15.13
N VAL A 180 -10.64 -33.33 13.89
CA VAL A 180 -11.77 -34.24 13.59
C VAL A 180 -11.40 -35.69 13.90
N SER A 181 -10.12 -36.06 13.72
CA SER A 181 -9.62 -37.39 14.08
C SER A 181 -9.69 -37.63 15.59
N ASP A 182 -9.18 -36.70 16.41
CA ASP A 182 -9.20 -36.86 17.89
C ASP A 182 -10.62 -36.89 18.48
N ALA A 183 -11.54 -36.06 17.98
CA ALA A 183 -12.93 -36.03 18.45
C ALA A 183 -13.76 -37.26 18.05
N SER A 184 -13.24 -38.09 17.14
CA SER A 184 -13.82 -39.39 16.74
C SER A 184 -13.24 -40.57 17.52
N VAL A 185 -12.03 -40.42 18.08
CA VAL A 185 -11.40 -41.41 18.98
C VAL A 185 -11.97 -41.31 20.40
N GLU A 186 -12.27 -40.11 20.90
CA GLU A 186 -12.86 -39.93 22.24
C GLU A 186 -14.34 -40.34 22.38
N ARG A 187 -15.05 -40.60 21.28
CA ARG A 187 -16.45 -41.08 21.29
C ARG A 187 -16.61 -42.57 21.00
N GLY A 188 -15.51 -43.31 20.95
CA GLY A 188 -15.45 -44.75 20.67
C GLY A 188 -15.09 -45.64 21.85
N VAL A 189 -15.26 -45.18 23.10
CA VAL A 189 -15.10 -45.97 24.34
C VAL A 189 -16.33 -45.85 25.21
#